data_AF-A0A9W8P8K1-F1
#
_entry.id   AF-A0A9W8P8K1-F1
#
_cell.length_a   1.000
_cell.length_b   1.000
_cell.length_c   1.000
_cell.angle_alpha   90.00
_cell.angle_beta   90.00
_cell.angle_gamma   90.00
#
_symmetry.space_group_name_H-M   'P 1'
#
loop_
_entity.id
_entity.type
_entity.pdbx_description
1 polymer ?
#
loop_
_entity_poly.entity_id
_entity_poly.type
_entity_poly.pdbx_seq_one_letter_code
_entity_poly.pdbx_strand_id
1 'polypeptide(L)'
;MLGASRLVARQRVFTPLIRQRYASTSHGDHHGHHHIEEDVTVYPKEGFATPAWRRFFVVSIIAGAVYQFAPKPSEEAFITRWLAMYTTTSEKWLDMNVRHTALSKNAAEGVNLLTTASRPPIHRMRFPQMMDNASPFNVPVGLNADTHDFVAKTEHE
;
A
#
# COMPACT_ATOMS: atom_id res chain seq x y z
N MET A 1 18.37 31.02 -29.09
CA MET A 1 18.79 30.89 -27.68
C MET A 1 17.96 29.79 -27.04
N LEU A 2 18.53 28.58 -26.90
CA LEU A 2 17.83 27.40 -26.38
C LEU A 2 18.10 27.29 -24.86
N GLY A 3 17.06 27.46 -24.06
CA GLY A 3 17.11 27.30 -22.61
C GLY A 3 17.02 25.82 -22.23
N ALA A 4 18.09 25.28 -21.64
CA ALA A 4 18.13 23.91 -21.15
C ALA A 4 17.44 23.81 -19.78
N SER A 5 16.27 23.16 -19.74
CA SER A 5 15.60 22.77 -18.48
C SER A 5 16.36 21.65 -17.78
N ARG A 6 16.94 21.94 -16.62
CA ARG A 6 17.55 20.94 -15.73
C ARG A 6 16.46 20.22 -14.93
N LEU A 7 16.28 18.94 -15.19
CA LEU A 7 15.46 18.05 -14.37
C LEU A 7 16.18 17.82 -13.03
N VAL A 8 15.59 18.28 -11.93
CA VAL A 8 16.04 17.97 -10.57
C VAL A 8 15.49 16.60 -10.19
N ALA A 9 16.34 15.58 -10.23
CA ALA A 9 16.02 14.26 -9.70
C ALA A 9 15.91 14.36 -8.17
N ARG A 10 14.69 14.20 -7.63
CA ARG A 10 14.47 14.07 -6.18
C ARG A 10 15.06 12.73 -5.70
N GLN A 11 16.20 12.80 -5.03
CA GLN A 11 16.81 11.67 -4.35
C GLN A 11 15.93 11.27 -3.16
N ARG A 12 15.27 10.11 -3.26
CA ARG A 12 14.52 9.51 -2.15
C ARG A 12 15.52 8.94 -1.15
N VAL A 13 15.52 9.46 0.07
CA VAL A 13 16.33 8.94 1.17
C VAL A 13 15.71 7.59 1.59
N PHE A 14 16.40 6.50 1.28
CA PHE A 14 16.02 5.16 1.69
C PHE A 14 16.55 4.96 3.12
N THR A 15 15.67 4.95 4.11
CA THR A 15 16.03 4.51 5.47
C THR A 15 16.10 2.99 5.47
N PRO A 16 17.29 2.36 5.68
CA PRO A 16 17.35 0.92 5.81
C PRO A 16 16.72 0.54 7.16
N LEU A 17 15.52 -0.06 7.10
CA LEU A 17 14.99 -0.83 8.22
C LEU A 17 16.01 -1.93 8.54
N ILE A 18 16.66 -1.83 9.69
CA ILE A 18 17.53 -2.88 10.22
C ILE A 18 16.67 -4.13 10.41
N ARG A 19 16.72 -5.02 9.43
CA ARG A 19 16.08 -6.33 9.47
C ARG A 19 16.99 -7.25 10.28
N GLN A 20 16.71 -7.38 11.57
CA GLN A 20 17.40 -8.32 12.45
C GLN A 20 17.03 -9.75 12.01
N ARG A 21 17.92 -10.40 11.26
CA ARG A 21 17.78 -11.81 10.87
C ARG A 21 18.43 -12.66 11.96
N TYR A 22 17.63 -13.33 12.77
CA TYR A 22 18.10 -14.47 13.56
C TYR A 22 18.27 -15.66 12.61
N ALA A 23 19.46 -15.77 12.02
CA ALA A 23 19.84 -16.96 11.26
C ALA A 23 20.50 -17.94 12.24
N SER A 24 19.79 -19.02 12.59
CA SER A 24 20.43 -20.20 13.18
C SER A 24 21.30 -20.84 12.11
N THR A 25 22.61 -20.83 12.32
CA THR A 25 23.62 -21.45 11.47
C THR A 25 23.28 -22.91 11.21
N SER A 26 23.15 -23.28 9.94
CA SER A 26 23.06 -24.66 9.48
C SER A 26 24.32 -25.41 9.87
N HIS A 27 24.19 -26.46 10.69
CA HIS A 27 25.32 -27.28 11.12
C HIS A 27 25.67 -28.28 10.01
N GLY A 28 26.87 -28.11 9.44
CA GLY A 28 27.48 -29.04 8.51
C GLY A 28 28.15 -30.19 9.26
N ASP A 29 28.06 -31.36 8.65
CA ASP A 29 28.60 -32.64 9.09
C ASP A 29 30.14 -32.57 9.20
N HIS A 30 30.68 -32.66 10.41
CA HIS A 30 32.12 -32.79 10.67
C HIS A 30 32.37 -33.82 11.76
N HIS A 31 33.03 -34.90 11.35
CA HIS A 31 33.51 -35.98 12.20
C HIS A 31 34.60 -35.53 13.19
N GLY A 32 34.57 -36.14 14.38
CA GLY A 32 35.78 -36.45 15.15
C GLY A 32 36.11 -35.49 16.30
N HIS A 33 36.27 -36.12 17.48
CA HIS A 33 36.81 -35.62 18.75
C HIS A 33 35.79 -35.19 19.81
N HIS A 34 35.57 -36.11 20.74
CA HIS A 34 34.96 -35.89 22.05
C HIS A 34 35.80 -34.88 22.86
N HIS A 35 35.47 -33.59 22.74
CA HIS A 35 35.74 -32.64 23.80
C HIS A 35 34.49 -32.58 24.69
N ILE A 36 34.62 -33.14 25.89
CA ILE A 36 33.75 -32.78 27.01
C ILE A 36 34.17 -31.35 27.37
N GLU A 37 33.59 -30.37 26.69
CA GLU A 37 33.56 -29.02 27.23
C GLU A 37 32.55 -29.05 28.37
N GLU A 38 33.06 -29.03 29.59
CA GLU A 38 32.25 -28.67 30.75
C GLU A 38 31.65 -27.29 30.46
N ASP A 39 30.33 -27.24 30.32
CA ASP A 39 29.59 -25.99 30.12
C ASP A 39 29.74 -25.13 31.38
N VAL A 40 30.81 -24.32 31.45
CA VAL A 40 31.05 -23.31 32.49
C VAL A 40 30.17 -22.08 32.25
N THR A 41 28.99 -22.23 31.63
CA THR A 41 27.96 -21.20 31.73
C THR A 41 27.26 -21.37 33.07
N VAL A 42 27.74 -20.61 34.07
CA VAL A 42 27.03 -20.46 35.34
C VAL A 42 25.72 -19.74 35.04
N TYR A 43 24.66 -20.51 34.78
CA TYR A 43 23.32 -19.96 34.67
C TYR A 43 22.95 -19.33 36.01
N PRO A 44 22.62 -18.02 36.04
CA PRO A 44 22.16 -17.39 37.26
C PRO A 44 20.90 -18.13 37.70
N LYS A 45 20.87 -18.61 38.95
CA LYS A 45 19.72 -19.34 39.50
C LYS A 45 18.47 -18.47 39.37
N GLU A 46 17.56 -18.88 38.49
CA GLU A 46 16.35 -18.10 38.18
C GLU A 46 15.37 -18.16 39.34
N GLY A 47 15.44 -17.16 40.22
CA GLY A 47 14.45 -16.93 41.29
C GLY A 47 13.50 -15.78 40.97
N PHE A 48 12.48 -15.60 41.81
CA PHE A 48 11.53 -14.48 41.74
C PHE A 48 12.17 -13.09 41.96
N ALA A 49 13.44 -13.04 42.36
CA ALA A 49 14.23 -11.81 42.50
C ALA A 49 15.09 -11.47 41.27
N THR A 50 14.97 -12.22 40.16
CA THR A 50 15.70 -11.91 38.93
C THR A 50 15.27 -10.57 38.33
N PRO A 51 16.13 -9.93 37.51
CA PRO A 51 15.82 -8.65 36.88
C PRO A 51 14.52 -8.65 36.06
N ALA A 52 14.12 -9.80 35.50
CA ALA A 52 12.87 -9.96 34.77
C ALA A 52 11.64 -9.81 35.68
N TRP A 53 11.60 -10.53 36.80
CA TRP A 53 10.50 -10.45 37.77
C TRP A 53 10.43 -9.09 38.46
N ARG A 54 11.57 -8.48 38.77
CA ARG A 54 11.60 -7.11 39.30
C ARG A 54 10.97 -6.11 38.33
N ARG A 55 11.29 -6.21 37.03
CA ARG A 55 10.66 -5.37 36.00
C ARG A 55 9.16 -5.63 35.92
N PHE A 56 8.72 -6.89 36.01
CA PHE A 56 7.31 -7.24 36.00
C PHE A 56 6.55 -6.64 37.18
N PHE A 57 7.07 -6.72 38.40
CA PHE A 57 6.45 -6.09 39.57
C PHE A 57 6.42 -4.56 39.48
N VAL A 58 7.49 -3.94 38.98
CA VAL A 58 7.50 -2.49 38.75
C VAL A 58 6.45 -2.08 37.72
N VAL A 59 6.34 -2.81 36.60
CA VAL A 59 5.30 -2.56 35.59
C VAL A 59 3.89 -2.79 36.15
N SER A 60 3.70 -3.84 36.96
CA SER A 60 2.44 -4.14 37.65
C SER A 60 2.02 -3.01 38.60
N ILE A 61 2.95 -2.49 39.41
CA ILE A 61 2.68 -1.38 40.34
C ILE A 61 2.34 -0.11 39.56
N ILE A 62 3.10 0.19 38.49
CA ILE A 62 2.84 1.35 37.63
C ILE A 62 1.46 1.21 36.97
N ALA A 63 1.11 0.02 36.45
CA ALA A 63 -0.19 -0.23 35.84
C ALA A 63 -1.35 -0.06 36.85
N GLY A 64 -1.19 -0.55 38.08
CA GLY A 64 -2.16 -0.37 39.15
C GLY A 64 -2.33 1.11 39.53
N ALA A 65 -1.23 1.85 39.64
CA ALA A 65 -1.26 3.29 39.90
C ALA A 65 -1.95 4.04 38.76
N VAL A 66 -1.67 3.71 37.50
CA VAL A 66 -2.36 4.29 36.34
C VAL A 66 -3.85 3.99 36.38
N TYR A 67 -4.27 2.77 36.76
CA TYR A 67 -5.69 2.44 36.87
C TYR A 67 -6.41 3.26 37.95
N GLN A 68 -5.79 3.45 39.12
CA GLN A 68 -6.40 4.17 40.24
C GLN A 68 -6.39 5.70 40.05
N PHE A 69 -5.33 6.24 39.44
CA PHE A 69 -5.17 7.68 39.20
C PHE A 69 -5.54 8.11 37.78
N ALA A 70 -6.10 7.21 36.97
CA ALA A 70 -6.64 7.55 35.66
C ALA A 70 -7.73 8.63 35.84
N PRO A 71 -7.60 9.79 35.19
CA PRO A 71 -8.63 10.82 35.21
C PRO A 71 -9.95 10.25 34.70
N LYS A 72 -11.05 10.62 35.35
CA LYS A 72 -12.39 10.24 34.87
C LYS A 72 -12.60 10.81 33.47
N PRO A 73 -13.38 10.15 32.59
CA PRO A 73 -13.55 10.56 31.18
C PRO A 73 -14.05 12.01 30.97
N SER A 74 -14.59 12.64 32.02
CA SER A 74 -15.10 14.01 32.00
C SER A 74 -14.06 15.09 32.33
N GLU A 75 -12.92 14.74 32.91
CA GLU A 75 -11.82 15.67 33.14
C GLU A 75 -10.81 15.49 32.00
N GLU A 76 -10.57 16.53 31.21
CA GLU A 76 -9.51 16.49 30.20
C GLU A 76 -8.18 16.18 30.88
N ALA A 77 -7.74 14.93 30.79
CA ALA A 77 -6.50 14.47 31.36
C ALA A 77 -5.36 15.42 30.95
N PHE A 78 -4.50 15.78 31.90
CA PHE A 78 -3.42 16.75 31.68
C PHE A 78 -2.61 16.44 30.41
N ILE A 79 -2.34 15.16 30.17
CA ILE A 79 -1.62 14.66 28.99
C ILE A 79 -2.43 14.91 27.71
N THR A 80 -3.74 14.64 27.71
CA THR A 80 -4.63 14.89 26.57
C THR A 80 -4.68 16.37 26.22
N ARG A 81 -4.80 17.26 27.22
CA ARG A 81 -4.77 18.71 27.01
C ARG A 81 -3.42 19.20 26.48
N TRP A 82 -2.32 18.64 27.00
CA TRP A 82 -0.98 18.95 26.50
C TRP A 82 -0.79 18.48 25.04
N LEU A 83 -1.26 17.28 24.71
CA LEU A 83 -1.29 16.80 23.32
C LEU A 83 -2.14 17.72 22.44
N ALA A 84 -3.36 18.06 22.89
CA ALA A 84 -4.29 18.91 22.14
C ALA A 84 -3.68 20.27 21.78
N MET A 85 -2.81 20.83 22.63
CA MET A 85 -2.11 22.09 22.38
C MET A 85 -1.13 22.02 21.20
N TYR A 86 -0.51 20.86 20.96
CA TYR A 86 0.48 20.67 19.89
C TYR A 86 -0.06 19.92 18.67
N THR A 87 -1.23 19.30 18.78
CA THR A 87 -1.87 18.60 17.65
C THR A 87 -2.70 19.56 16.81
N THR A 88 -2.64 19.40 15.50
CA THR A 88 -3.52 20.09 14.56
C THR A 88 -4.98 19.67 14.78
N THR A 89 -5.90 20.65 14.83
CA THR A 89 -7.35 20.42 14.95
C THR A 89 -7.88 19.47 13.88
N SER A 90 -8.86 18.64 14.25
CA SER A 90 -9.54 17.71 13.33
C SER A 90 -10.11 18.39 12.08
N GLU A 91 -10.60 19.63 12.20
CA GLU A 91 -11.13 20.43 11.10
C GLU A 91 -10.11 20.69 9.99
N LYS A 92 -8.84 20.94 10.34
CA LYS A 92 -7.77 21.16 9.36
C LYS A 92 -7.43 19.86 8.60
N TRP A 93 -7.49 18.72 9.28
CA TRP A 93 -7.33 17.42 8.63
C TRP A 93 -8.48 17.13 7.66
N LEU A 94 -9.71 17.45 8.07
CA LEU A 94 -10.88 17.32 7.21
C LEU A 94 -10.75 18.21 5.96
N ASP A 95 -10.42 19.49 6.14
CA ASP A 95 -10.21 20.45 5.05
C ASP A 95 -9.12 19.98 4.08
N MET A 96 -8.00 19.48 4.60
CA MET A 96 -6.92 18.93 3.77
C MET A 96 -7.37 17.68 2.99
N ASN A 97 -8.11 16.77 3.63
CA ASN A 97 -8.62 15.57 2.99
C ASN A 97 -9.66 15.90 1.91
N VAL A 98 -10.52 16.88 2.16
CA VAL A 98 -11.49 17.38 1.17
C VAL A 98 -10.76 17.96 -0.04
N ARG A 99 -9.76 18.82 0.18
CA ARG A 99 -8.94 19.36 -0.92
C ARG A 99 -8.22 18.26 -1.70
N HIS A 100 -7.61 17.30 -1.02
CA HIS A 100 -6.94 16.17 -1.67
C HIS A 100 -7.91 15.33 -2.52
N THR A 101 -9.11 15.08 -1.99
CA THR A 101 -10.17 14.34 -2.70
C THR A 101 -10.63 15.09 -3.95
N ALA A 102 -10.83 16.41 -3.85
CA ALA A 102 -11.20 17.25 -4.98
C ALA A 102 -10.12 17.25 -6.08
N LEU A 103 -8.85 17.41 -5.69
CA LEU A 103 -7.73 17.37 -6.64
C LEU A 103 -7.59 16.00 -7.30
N SER A 104 -7.76 14.92 -6.54
CA SER A 104 -7.71 13.54 -7.05
C SER A 104 -8.83 13.27 -8.06
N LYS A 105 -10.04 13.77 -7.79
CA LYS A 105 -11.18 13.69 -8.72
C LYS A 105 -10.88 14.39 -10.03
N ASN A 106 -10.39 15.63 -9.98
CA ASN A 106 -10.07 16.41 -11.18
C ASN A 106 -8.97 15.73 -12.02
N ALA A 107 -7.95 15.16 -11.36
CA ALA A 107 -6.91 14.41 -12.04
C ALA A 107 -7.47 13.14 -12.71
N ALA A 108 -8.35 12.40 -12.03
CA ALA A 108 -9.01 11.22 -12.56
C ALA A 108 -9.91 11.55 -13.77
N GLU A 109 -10.63 12.68 -13.73
CA GLU A 109 -11.44 13.15 -14.86
C GLU A 109 -10.57 13.49 -16.08
N GLY A 110 -9.42 14.14 -15.88
CA GLY A 110 -8.46 14.42 -16.96
C GLY A 110 -7.91 13.14 -17.59
N VAL A 111 -7.58 12.13 -16.79
CA VAL A 111 -7.17 10.81 -17.30
C VAL A 111 -8.31 10.16 -18.08
N ASN A 112 -9.52 10.14 -17.52
CA ASN A 112 -10.69 9.54 -18.16
C ASN A 112 -10.96 10.17 -19.53
N LEU A 113 -10.90 11.50 -19.64
CA LEU A 113 -11.07 12.21 -20.91
C LEU A 113 -10.06 11.75 -21.99
N LEU A 114 -8.81 11.52 -21.58
CA LEU A 114 -7.76 11.07 -22.50
C LEU A 114 -7.85 9.58 -22.82
N THR A 115 -8.20 8.74 -21.84
CA THR A 115 -8.24 7.28 -22.02
C THR A 115 -9.51 6.80 -22.72
N THR A 116 -10.64 7.46 -22.47
CA THR A 116 -11.94 7.08 -23.04
C THR A 116 -12.06 7.49 -24.50
N ALA A 117 -11.28 8.48 -24.95
CA ALA A 117 -11.12 8.80 -26.36
C ALA A 117 -10.26 7.74 -27.08
N SER A 118 -10.71 6.49 -27.12
CA SER A 118 -10.15 5.49 -28.03
C SER A 118 -10.62 5.81 -29.44
N ARG A 119 -9.70 5.70 -30.41
CA ARG A 119 -10.11 5.63 -31.82
C ARG A 119 -11.08 4.46 -32.00
N PRO A 120 -12.11 4.58 -32.84
CA PRO A 120 -12.97 3.45 -33.16
C PRO A 120 -12.10 2.32 -33.71
N PRO A 121 -12.33 1.06 -33.28
CA PRO A 121 -11.53 -0.07 -33.72
C PRO A 121 -11.67 -0.26 -35.23
N ILE A 122 -10.55 -0.16 -35.96
CA ILE A 122 -10.52 -0.38 -37.41
C ILE A 122 -10.19 -1.86 -37.65
N HIS A 123 -11.16 -2.62 -38.15
CA HIS A 123 -10.93 -3.99 -38.60
C HIS A 123 -10.60 -4.01 -40.10
N ARG A 124 -9.38 -4.47 -40.43
CA ARG A 124 -8.96 -4.64 -41.83
C ARG A 124 -9.53 -5.95 -42.36
N MET A 125 -10.56 -5.85 -43.20
CA MET A 125 -11.13 -7.00 -43.90
C MET A 125 -10.61 -7.04 -45.34
N ARG A 126 -10.29 -8.23 -45.84
CA ARG A 126 -9.95 -8.44 -47.25
C ARG A 126 -11.17 -8.24 -48.17
N PHE A 127 -12.37 -8.52 -47.65
CA PHE A 127 -13.62 -8.47 -48.39
C PHE A 127 -14.72 -7.82 -47.55
N PRO A 128 -14.83 -6.48 -47.56
CA PRO A 128 -15.85 -5.77 -46.77
C PRO A 128 -17.28 -6.00 -47.28
N GLN A 129 -17.45 -6.31 -48.57
CA GLN A 129 -18.76 -6.59 -49.20
C GLN A 129 -19.52 -7.80 -48.61
N MET A 130 -18.85 -8.64 -47.82
CA MET A 130 -19.49 -9.74 -47.09
C MET A 130 -20.56 -9.25 -46.11
N MET A 131 -20.43 -8.02 -45.60
CA MET A 131 -21.36 -7.44 -44.63
C MET A 131 -22.75 -7.20 -45.23
N ASP A 132 -22.82 -6.95 -46.55
CA ASP A 132 -24.08 -6.73 -47.28
C ASP A 132 -24.64 -8.01 -47.92
N ASN A 133 -23.82 -9.06 -48.02
CA ASN A 133 -24.15 -10.30 -48.76
C ASN A 133 -24.71 -11.41 -47.85
N ALA A 134 -25.42 -11.05 -46.79
CA ALA A 134 -26.06 -12.01 -45.90
C ALA A 134 -27.36 -12.56 -46.51
N SER A 135 -27.58 -13.87 -46.40
CA SER A 135 -28.84 -14.50 -46.82
C SER A 135 -29.98 -14.12 -45.86
N PRO A 136 -31.11 -13.55 -46.32
CA PRO A 136 -32.22 -13.18 -45.44
C PRO A 136 -32.90 -14.36 -44.74
N PHE A 137 -32.76 -15.57 -45.29
CA PHE A 137 -33.56 -16.74 -44.90
C PHE A 137 -32.81 -17.80 -44.09
N ASN A 138 -31.49 -17.65 -43.92
CA ASN A 138 -30.66 -18.64 -43.24
C ASN A 138 -29.82 -18.01 -42.14
N VAL A 139 -30.44 -17.20 -41.28
CA VAL A 139 -29.76 -16.60 -40.13
C VAL A 139 -30.37 -17.09 -38.83
N PRO A 140 -29.60 -17.76 -37.95
CA PRO A 140 -30.10 -18.10 -36.64
C PRO A 140 -30.26 -16.84 -35.78
N VAL A 141 -31.21 -16.89 -34.86
CA VAL A 141 -31.47 -15.77 -33.94
C VAL A 141 -30.21 -15.41 -33.13
N GLY A 142 -29.87 -14.13 -33.06
CA GLY A 142 -28.73 -13.61 -32.28
C GLY A 142 -27.35 -13.64 -32.96
N LEU A 143 -27.24 -14.11 -34.21
CA LEU A 143 -25.97 -14.12 -34.95
C LEU A 143 -25.75 -12.89 -35.85
N ASN A 144 -26.81 -12.12 -36.12
CA ASN A 144 -26.67 -10.87 -36.87
C ASN A 144 -26.06 -9.80 -35.98
N ALA A 145 -24.90 -9.28 -36.37
CA ALA A 145 -24.38 -8.03 -35.85
C ALA A 145 -25.15 -6.87 -36.50
N ASP A 146 -25.44 -5.84 -35.72
CA ASP A 146 -26.04 -4.62 -36.25
C ASP A 146 -24.98 -3.82 -37.01
N THR A 147 -25.20 -3.60 -38.31
CA THR A 147 -24.20 -3.01 -39.22
C THR A 147 -24.47 -1.56 -39.62
N HIS A 148 -25.50 -0.92 -39.08
CA HIS A 148 -25.94 0.42 -39.52
C HIS A 148 -24.90 1.55 -39.32
N ASP A 149 -23.97 1.39 -38.37
CA ASP A 149 -23.00 2.45 -37.99
C ASP A 149 -21.60 2.25 -38.60
N PHE A 150 -21.40 1.21 -39.43
CA PHE A 150 -20.10 0.97 -40.06
C PHE A 150 -19.97 1.70 -41.40
N VAL A 151 -18.83 2.34 -41.62
CA VAL A 151 -18.45 2.94 -42.91
C VAL A 151 -17.23 2.21 -43.46
N ALA A 152 -17.38 1.59 -44.64
CA ALA A 152 -16.27 0.98 -45.35
C ALA A 152 -15.33 2.06 -45.91
N LYS A 153 -14.06 2.07 -45.49
CA LYS A 153 -13.03 2.94 -46.05
C LYS A 153 -12.31 2.22 -47.19
N THR A 154 -12.27 2.81 -48.38
CA THR A 154 -11.45 2.36 -49.51
C THR A 154 -10.16 3.17 -49.58
N GLU A 155 -9.11 2.64 -50.21
CA GLU A 155 -7.74 3.20 -50.19
C GLU A 155 -7.60 4.56 -50.91
N HIS A 156 -8.67 5.07 -51.52
CA HIS A 156 -8.67 6.27 -52.37
C HIS A 156 -9.45 7.47 -51.79
N GLU A 157 -9.94 7.41 -50.54
CA GLU A 157 -10.60 8.53 -49.83
C GLU A 157 -10.14 8.68 -48.37
#